data_AF-A0A661P943-F1
#
_entry.id   AF-A0A661P943-F1
#
_cell.length_a   1.000
_cell.length_b   1.000
_cell.length_c   1.000
_cell.angle_alpha   90.00
_cell.angle_beta   90.00
_cell.angle_gamma   90.00
#
_symmetry.space_group_name_H-M   'P 1'
#
loop_
_entity.id
_entity.type
_entity.pdbx_description
1 polymer ?
#
loop_
_entity_poly.entity_id
_entity_poly.type
_entity_poly.pdbx_seq_one_letter_code
_entity_poly.pdbx_strand_id
1 'polypeptide(L)'
;LAEFVLAMQRPGGDFHHVYDRQRGLVDPEPTLMFASEQAALGLLMAHQEFGEERFLAAAEQAMNYLTGPKYDYFLGWFSYGADHWTCIAAERAWPRLKARRYLDFCKGYAAFVGQLQFDDSQPAFAGHYGFTGLMVPQAPATAGFTEAIVSTFLLSKHHGQPDETLRAQATAALEALRRDQLRPDNSYLARNPRRANGGIRRSLVQQDIRVDFLQHSISALLGGAQL
;
A
#
# COMPACT_ATOMS: atom_id res chain seq x y z
N LEU A 1 -0.88 6.87 -21.72
CA LEU A 1 -0.37 6.77 -20.34
C LEU A 1 0.38 5.46 -20.13
N ALA A 2 -0.27 4.29 -20.28
CA ALA A 2 0.39 2.99 -20.15
C ALA A 2 1.61 2.82 -21.09
N GLU A 3 1.52 3.27 -22.34
CA GLU A 3 2.67 3.31 -23.27
C GLU A 3 3.90 4.03 -22.71
N PHE A 4 3.68 5.12 -21.99
CA PHE A 4 4.78 5.87 -21.41
C PHE A 4 5.42 5.09 -20.26
N VAL A 5 4.61 4.41 -19.44
CA VAL A 5 5.12 3.52 -18.39
C VAL A 5 5.94 2.37 -18.98
N LEU A 6 5.48 1.76 -20.08
CA LEU A 6 6.27 0.75 -20.80
C LEU A 6 7.61 1.31 -21.30
N ALA A 7 7.61 2.51 -21.89
CA ALA A 7 8.82 3.15 -22.38
C ALA A 7 9.82 3.50 -21.26
N MET A 8 9.36 3.60 -20.02
CA MET A 8 10.20 3.85 -18.84
C MET A 8 10.70 2.55 -18.18
N GLN A 9 10.27 1.37 -18.64
CA GLN A 9 10.68 0.09 -18.04
C GLN A 9 12.12 -0.28 -18.42
N ARG A 10 12.90 -0.69 -17.41
CA ARG A 10 14.29 -1.17 -17.55
C ARG A 10 14.30 -2.66 -17.90
N PRO A 11 15.37 -3.19 -18.53
CA PRO A 11 15.50 -4.62 -18.85
C PRO A 11 15.38 -5.58 -17.65
N GLY A 12 15.56 -5.09 -16.42
CA GLY A 12 15.43 -5.88 -15.19
C GLY A 12 14.03 -5.86 -14.54
N GLY A 13 13.04 -5.20 -15.15
CA GLY A 13 11.67 -5.09 -14.62
C GLY A 13 11.40 -3.84 -13.78
N ASP A 14 12.44 -3.21 -13.23
CA ASP A 14 12.36 -1.88 -12.59
C ASP A 14 12.02 -0.77 -13.59
N PHE A 15 11.81 0.47 -13.12
CA PHE A 15 11.49 1.62 -13.96
C PHE A 15 12.48 2.75 -13.79
N HIS A 16 12.61 3.58 -14.82
CA HIS A 16 13.08 4.94 -14.63
C HIS A 16 11.94 5.77 -14.04
N HIS A 17 12.21 6.54 -12.98
CA HIS A 17 11.14 7.20 -12.23
C HIS A 17 10.87 8.63 -12.72
N VAL A 18 11.82 9.21 -13.45
CA VAL A 18 11.76 10.61 -13.89
C VAL A 18 12.12 10.73 -15.37
N TYR A 19 11.31 11.51 -16.07
CA TYR A 19 11.57 11.96 -17.43
C TYR A 19 11.70 13.49 -17.42
N ASP A 20 12.87 13.99 -17.79
CA ASP A 20 13.10 15.42 -17.95
C ASP A 20 12.55 15.88 -19.30
N ARG A 21 11.38 16.50 -19.27
CA ARG A 21 10.72 17.04 -20.46
C ARG A 21 11.51 18.18 -21.11
N GLN A 22 12.26 18.98 -20.35
CA GLN A 22 13.02 20.10 -20.94
C GLN A 22 14.20 19.59 -21.75
N ARG A 23 14.86 18.54 -21.27
CA ARG A 23 15.98 17.89 -21.97
C ARG A 23 15.52 16.82 -22.96
N GLY A 24 14.30 16.33 -22.83
CA GLY A 24 13.76 15.24 -23.64
C GLY A 24 14.38 13.88 -23.29
N LEU A 25 14.89 13.72 -22.07
CA LEU A 25 15.69 12.56 -21.66
C LEU A 25 15.09 11.88 -20.43
N VAL A 26 15.27 10.57 -20.37
CA VAL A 26 15.04 9.78 -19.15
C VAL A 26 16.16 10.09 -18.16
N ASP A 27 15.80 10.44 -16.93
CA ASP A 27 16.76 10.63 -15.85
C ASP A 27 17.06 9.26 -15.21
N PRO A 28 18.31 8.76 -15.24
CA PRO A 28 18.63 7.44 -14.72
C PRO A 28 18.77 7.40 -13.19
N GLU A 29 18.98 8.55 -12.53
CA GLU A 29 19.47 8.59 -11.14
C GLU A 29 18.40 8.55 -10.04
N PRO A 30 17.25 9.27 -10.14
CA PRO A 30 16.34 9.34 -9.00
C PRO A 30 15.54 8.03 -8.84
N THR A 31 15.85 7.30 -7.78
CA THR A 31 14.99 6.22 -7.27
C THR A 31 13.98 6.81 -6.27
N LEU A 32 12.85 7.27 -6.79
CA LEU A 32 11.70 7.69 -5.98
C LEU A 32 11.03 6.49 -5.30
N MET A 33 10.64 6.65 -4.04
CA MET A 33 9.81 5.66 -3.34
C MET A 33 8.49 5.45 -4.08
N PHE A 34 8.00 4.21 -4.09
CA PHE A 34 6.68 3.79 -4.60
C PHE A 34 6.50 3.84 -6.12
N ALA A 35 7.46 4.38 -6.88
CA ALA A 35 7.27 4.61 -8.31
C ALA A 35 7.22 3.30 -9.10
N SER A 36 8.14 2.35 -8.85
CA SER A 36 8.17 1.05 -9.55
C SER A 36 6.93 0.23 -9.25
N GLU A 37 6.43 0.29 -8.02
CA GLU A 37 5.29 -0.46 -7.54
C GLU A 37 3.98 0.09 -8.10
N GLN A 38 3.84 1.42 -8.12
CA GLN A 38 2.71 2.08 -8.78
C GLN A 38 2.74 1.88 -10.30
N ALA A 39 3.92 1.84 -10.91
CA ALA A 39 4.07 1.53 -12.33
C ALA A 39 3.60 0.10 -12.64
N ALA A 40 4.00 -0.89 -11.83
CA ALA A 40 3.54 -2.27 -11.96
C ALA A 40 2.01 -2.37 -11.81
N LEU A 41 1.43 -1.73 -10.78
CA LEU A 41 -0.02 -1.67 -10.60
C LEU A 41 -0.72 -0.99 -11.78
N GLY A 42 -0.18 0.12 -12.28
CA GLY A 42 -0.72 0.84 -13.42
C GLY A 42 -0.73 0.00 -14.71
N LEU A 43 0.29 -0.82 -14.95
CA LEU A 43 0.33 -1.75 -16.08
C LEU A 43 -0.70 -2.88 -15.92
N LEU A 44 -0.90 -3.42 -14.71
CA LEU A 44 -1.97 -4.39 -14.46
C LEU A 44 -3.36 -3.79 -14.71
N MET A 45 -3.59 -2.55 -14.27
CA MET A 45 -4.83 -1.81 -14.55
C MET A 45 -5.02 -1.59 -16.05
N ALA A 46 -3.95 -1.23 -16.77
CA ALA A 46 -4.00 -1.06 -18.23
C ALA A 46 -4.31 -2.38 -18.95
N HIS A 47 -3.72 -3.51 -18.53
CA HIS A 47 -4.07 -4.82 -19.07
C HIS A 47 -5.54 -5.17 -18.81
N GLN A 48 -6.05 -4.90 -17.61
CA GLN A 48 -7.45 -5.17 -17.27
C GLN A 48 -8.44 -4.40 -18.14
N GLU A 49 -8.13 -3.14 -18.43
CA GLU A 49 -8.99 -2.27 -19.23
C GLU A 49 -8.89 -2.56 -20.74
N PHE A 50 -7.67 -2.74 -21.25
CA PHE A 50 -7.43 -2.82 -22.70
C PHE A 50 -7.22 -4.25 -23.22
N GLY A 51 -6.99 -5.23 -22.34
CA GLY A 51 -6.75 -6.62 -22.70
C GLY A 51 -5.41 -6.89 -23.39
N GLU A 52 -4.50 -5.91 -23.46
CA GLU A 52 -3.23 -6.07 -24.17
C GLU A 52 -2.20 -6.85 -23.35
N GLU A 53 -1.72 -7.97 -23.90
CA GLU A 53 -0.79 -8.88 -23.22
C GLU A 53 0.58 -8.26 -22.94
N ARG A 54 1.01 -7.26 -23.71
CA ARG A 54 2.27 -6.56 -23.46
C ARG A 54 2.29 -5.81 -22.13
N PHE A 55 1.14 -5.29 -21.67
CA PHE A 55 1.06 -4.67 -20.35
C PHE A 55 1.15 -5.71 -19.23
N LEU A 56 0.54 -6.89 -19.43
CA LEU A 56 0.66 -8.00 -18.48
C LEU A 56 2.09 -8.53 -18.40
N ALA A 57 2.76 -8.72 -19.52
CA ALA A 57 4.16 -9.19 -19.57
C ALA A 57 5.10 -8.19 -18.89
N ALA A 58 4.93 -6.90 -19.15
CA ALA A 58 5.69 -5.84 -18.48
C ALA A 58 5.41 -5.80 -16.97
N ALA A 59 4.13 -5.89 -16.57
CA ALA A 59 3.76 -5.98 -15.17
C ALA A 59 4.35 -7.23 -14.49
N GLU A 60 4.38 -8.38 -15.15
CA GLU A 60 4.98 -9.59 -14.61
C GLU A 60 6.47 -9.39 -14.33
N GLN A 61 7.24 -8.85 -15.29
CA GLN A 61 8.65 -8.54 -15.11
C GLN A 61 8.86 -7.59 -13.92
N ALA A 62 8.06 -6.53 -13.84
CA ALA A 62 8.10 -5.60 -12.71
C ALA A 62 7.80 -6.29 -11.39
N MET A 63 6.71 -7.05 -11.32
CA MET A 63 6.33 -7.80 -10.12
C MET A 63 7.45 -8.73 -9.67
N ASN A 64 8.18 -9.38 -10.60
CA ASN A 64 9.26 -10.27 -10.19
C ASN A 64 10.63 -9.65 -9.94
N TYR A 65 10.82 -8.39 -10.32
CA TYR A 65 11.82 -7.50 -9.72
C TYR A 65 11.43 -7.10 -8.28
N LEU A 66 10.19 -6.63 -8.09
CA LEU A 66 9.69 -6.10 -6.82
C LEU A 66 9.68 -7.16 -5.71
N THR A 67 9.30 -8.39 -6.02
CA THR A 67 9.23 -9.48 -5.03
C THR A 67 10.54 -10.27 -4.90
N GLY A 68 11.67 -9.71 -5.35
CA GLY A 68 12.98 -10.37 -5.25
C GLY A 68 14.12 -9.35 -5.30
N PRO A 69 14.74 -9.13 -6.48
CA PRO A 69 15.97 -8.34 -6.63
C PRO A 69 15.94 -6.94 -5.99
N LYS A 70 14.78 -6.28 -5.93
CA LYS A 70 14.65 -4.93 -5.35
C LYS A 70 15.26 -4.81 -3.96
N TYR A 71 15.15 -5.84 -3.12
CA TYR A 71 15.56 -5.80 -1.72
C TYR A 71 16.91 -6.46 -1.44
N ASP A 72 17.59 -6.92 -2.48
CA ASP A 72 18.85 -7.65 -2.39
C ASP A 72 20.03 -6.68 -2.21
N TYR A 73 19.98 -5.88 -1.13
CA TYR A 73 21.04 -4.97 -0.70
C TYR A 73 20.99 -4.71 0.81
N PHE A 74 22.12 -4.26 1.39
CA PHE A 74 22.36 -4.18 2.84
C PHE A 74 21.28 -3.41 3.66
N LEU A 75 20.54 -2.48 3.03
CA LEU A 75 19.49 -1.67 3.66
C LEU A 75 18.09 -1.90 3.06
N GLY A 76 17.90 -2.95 2.24
CA GLY A 76 16.62 -3.23 1.56
C GLY A 76 15.44 -3.32 2.51
N TRP A 77 15.66 -3.86 3.71
CA TRP A 77 14.66 -4.00 4.76
C TRP A 77 14.10 -2.67 5.30
N PHE A 78 14.84 -1.56 5.23
CA PHE A 78 14.31 -0.23 5.64
C PHE A 78 13.28 0.29 4.64
N SER A 79 13.45 -0.02 3.36
CA SER A 79 12.49 0.36 2.30
C SER A 79 11.35 -0.65 2.17
N TYR A 80 11.54 -1.87 2.68
CA TYR A 80 10.56 -2.95 2.68
C TYR A 80 9.26 -2.54 3.37
N GLY A 81 9.32 -1.87 4.53
CA GLY A 81 8.14 -1.45 5.29
C GLY A 81 7.21 -0.47 4.57
N ALA A 82 7.72 0.28 3.59
CA ALA A 82 6.93 1.28 2.88
C ALA A 82 6.18 0.70 1.64
N ASP A 83 6.55 -0.50 1.19
CA ASP A 83 6.05 -1.11 -0.05
C ASP A 83 4.71 -1.86 0.13
N HIS A 84 3.66 -1.09 0.37
CA HIS A 84 2.30 -1.63 0.39
C HIS A 84 1.75 -1.89 -1.04
N TRP A 85 2.19 -1.10 -2.02
CA TRP A 85 1.71 -1.15 -3.41
C TRP A 85 1.99 -2.48 -4.10
N THR A 86 3.14 -3.12 -3.82
CA THR A 86 3.47 -4.43 -4.42
C THR A 86 2.44 -5.49 -4.05
N CYS A 87 1.88 -5.45 -2.83
CA CYS A 87 0.87 -6.42 -2.42
C CYS A 87 -0.52 -6.15 -3.00
N ILE A 88 -0.86 -4.89 -3.21
CA ILE A 88 -2.05 -4.50 -3.98
C ILE A 88 -1.92 -5.00 -5.42
N ALA A 89 -0.75 -4.79 -6.04
CA ALA A 89 -0.46 -5.27 -7.39
C ALA A 89 -0.48 -6.80 -7.47
N ALA A 90 0.07 -7.51 -6.47
CA ALA A 90 0.06 -8.97 -6.42
C ALA A 90 -1.34 -9.56 -6.38
N GLU A 91 -2.23 -9.00 -5.55
CA GLU A 91 -3.65 -9.40 -5.51
C GLU A 91 -4.32 -9.11 -6.86
N ARG A 92 -4.12 -7.92 -7.42
CA ARG A 92 -4.73 -7.53 -8.68
C ARG A 92 -4.28 -8.37 -9.87
N ALA A 93 -3.04 -8.86 -9.83
CA ALA A 93 -2.49 -9.71 -10.88
C ALA A 93 -3.19 -11.08 -10.95
N TRP A 94 -3.84 -11.52 -9.87
CA TRP A 94 -4.66 -12.72 -9.90
C TRP A 94 -5.92 -12.52 -10.76
N PRO A 95 -6.36 -13.50 -11.57
CA PRO A 95 -5.81 -14.84 -11.77
C PRO A 95 -4.80 -14.94 -12.93
N ARG A 96 -4.39 -13.83 -13.53
CA ARG A 96 -3.52 -13.84 -14.73
C ARG A 96 -2.08 -14.24 -14.38
N LEU A 97 -1.55 -13.71 -13.29
CA LEU A 97 -0.28 -14.13 -12.72
C LEU A 97 -0.53 -14.86 -11.40
N LYS A 98 -0.13 -16.12 -11.33
CA LYS A 98 -0.39 -17.02 -10.18
C LYS A 98 0.88 -17.39 -9.42
N ALA A 99 1.93 -16.59 -9.56
CA ALA A 99 3.24 -16.92 -9.02
C ALA A 99 3.23 -16.90 -7.49
N ARG A 100 3.52 -18.06 -6.88
CA ARG A 100 3.52 -18.23 -5.42
C ARG A 100 4.44 -17.26 -4.69
N ARG A 101 5.58 -16.90 -5.29
CA ARG A 101 6.52 -15.93 -4.74
C ARG A 101 5.89 -14.57 -4.40
N TYR A 102 4.83 -14.15 -5.10
CA TYR A 102 4.15 -12.89 -4.82
C TYR A 102 3.41 -12.94 -3.49
N LEU A 103 2.73 -14.07 -3.24
CA LEU A 103 2.10 -14.34 -1.95
C LEU A 103 3.15 -14.44 -0.83
N ASP A 104 4.25 -15.17 -1.06
CA ASP A 104 5.27 -15.36 -0.04
C ASP A 104 5.93 -14.02 0.36
N PHE A 105 6.22 -13.16 -0.62
CA PHE A 105 6.68 -11.79 -0.39
C PHE A 105 5.69 -11.00 0.48
N CYS A 106 4.41 -11.03 0.13
CA CYS A 106 3.39 -10.27 0.82
C CYS A 106 3.09 -10.78 2.23
N LYS A 107 3.19 -12.10 2.47
CA LYS A 107 3.13 -12.67 3.81
C LYS A 107 4.33 -12.23 4.65
N GLY A 108 5.53 -12.20 4.06
CA GLY A 108 6.71 -11.63 4.71
C GLY A 108 6.50 -10.16 5.10
N TYR A 109 5.90 -9.38 4.21
CA TYR A 109 5.63 -7.96 4.42
C TYR A 109 4.64 -7.77 5.56
N ALA A 110 3.51 -8.48 5.53
CA ALA A 110 2.49 -8.45 6.55
C ALA A 110 3.05 -8.85 7.93
N ALA A 111 3.89 -9.89 7.99
CA ALA A 111 4.56 -10.31 9.22
C ALA A 111 5.51 -9.21 9.75
N PHE A 112 6.28 -8.56 8.87
CA PHE A 112 7.16 -7.46 9.24
C PHE A 112 6.38 -6.26 9.81
N VAL A 113 5.38 -5.74 9.07
CA VAL A 113 4.59 -4.60 9.55
C VAL A 113 3.71 -4.97 10.74
N GLY A 114 3.36 -6.25 10.90
CA GLY A 114 2.65 -6.75 12.09
C GLY A 114 3.41 -6.52 13.39
N GLN A 115 4.75 -6.57 13.35
CA GLN A 115 5.58 -6.23 14.51
C GLN A 115 5.52 -4.74 14.89
N LEU A 116 5.05 -3.89 13.97
CA LEU A 116 4.89 -2.45 14.17
C LEU A 116 3.47 -2.08 14.61
N GLN A 117 2.54 -3.04 14.67
CA GLN A 117 1.17 -2.77 15.08
C GLN A 117 1.10 -2.63 16.60
N PHE A 118 0.53 -1.53 17.09
CA PHE A 118 0.28 -1.35 18.50
C PHE A 118 -0.84 -2.29 18.98
N ASP A 119 -0.61 -2.93 20.11
CA ASP A 119 -1.61 -3.72 20.83
C ASP A 119 -2.27 -2.89 21.94
N ASP A 120 -3.05 -3.56 22.79
CA ASP A 120 -3.76 -2.94 23.90
C ASP A 120 -2.85 -2.49 25.06
N SER A 121 -1.54 -2.77 25.03
CA SER A 121 -0.59 -2.17 25.98
C SER A 121 -0.46 -0.66 25.81
N GLN A 122 -0.82 -0.15 24.63
CA GLN A 122 -0.91 1.28 24.31
C GLN A 122 -2.29 1.60 23.77
N PRO A 123 -3.34 1.67 24.62
CA PRO A 123 -4.74 1.74 24.19
C PRO A 123 -5.06 2.92 23.25
N ALA A 124 -4.35 4.05 23.40
CA ALA A 124 -4.51 5.21 22.54
C ALA A 124 -4.13 4.93 21.08
N PHE A 125 -3.22 3.97 20.86
CA PHE A 125 -2.66 3.64 19.56
C PHE A 125 -3.03 2.25 19.07
N ALA A 126 -3.71 1.42 19.87
CA ALA A 126 -4.11 0.07 19.52
C ALA A 126 -4.64 -0.02 18.06
N GLY A 127 -4.15 -1.00 17.31
CA GLY A 127 -4.46 -1.23 15.90
C GLY A 127 -3.72 -0.35 14.89
N HIS A 128 -3.19 0.81 15.29
CA HIS A 128 -2.34 1.63 14.42
C HIS A 128 -0.95 1.00 14.24
N TYR A 129 -0.21 1.50 13.26
CA TYR A 129 1.18 1.11 13.03
C TYR A 129 2.15 2.25 13.33
N GLY A 130 3.26 1.92 14.00
CA GLY A 130 4.36 2.84 14.25
C GLY A 130 5.60 2.12 14.77
N PHE A 131 6.77 2.73 14.54
CA PHE A 131 8.04 2.11 14.93
C PHE A 131 8.29 2.11 16.44
N THR A 132 7.76 3.10 17.16
CA THR A 132 7.87 3.22 18.62
C THR A 132 6.70 4.05 19.15
N GLY A 133 6.35 3.89 20.43
CA GLY A 133 5.38 4.78 21.11
C GLY A 133 5.86 6.24 21.28
N LEU A 134 7.12 6.55 20.94
CA LEU A 134 7.68 7.90 20.98
C LEU A 134 7.20 8.76 19.81
N MET A 135 6.88 8.13 18.67
CA MET A 135 6.33 8.81 17.51
C MET A 135 4.85 8.47 17.39
N VAL A 136 4.00 9.49 17.40
CA VAL A 136 2.56 9.31 17.27
C VAL A 136 2.26 8.67 15.91
N PRO A 137 1.57 7.50 15.88
CA PRO A 137 1.24 6.83 14.63
C PRO A 137 0.37 7.72 13.74
N GLN A 138 0.49 7.48 12.45
CA GLN A 138 -0.12 8.32 11.42
C GLN A 138 -1.16 7.48 10.67
N ALA A 139 -2.37 8.03 10.53
CA ALA A 139 -3.46 7.43 9.77
C ALA A 139 -3.05 7.01 8.34
N PRO A 140 -2.30 7.81 7.53
CA PRO A 140 -1.90 7.36 6.19
C PRO A 140 -1.01 6.11 6.19
N ALA A 141 -0.10 5.98 7.15
CA ALA A 141 0.72 4.76 7.27
C ALA A 141 -0.14 3.55 7.66
N THR A 142 -1.06 3.75 8.62
CA THR A 142 -2.00 2.71 9.04
C THR A 142 -2.89 2.26 7.90
N ALA A 143 -3.44 3.19 7.14
CA ALA A 143 -4.26 2.90 5.96
C ALA A 143 -3.46 2.16 4.88
N GLY A 144 -2.29 2.67 4.50
CA GLY A 144 -1.44 2.04 3.48
C GLY A 144 -1.05 0.60 3.82
N PHE A 145 -0.61 0.34 5.05
CA PHE A 145 -0.28 -1.02 5.48
C PHE A 145 -1.52 -1.92 5.49
N THR A 146 -2.67 -1.38 5.90
CA THR A 146 -3.93 -2.13 5.90
C THR A 146 -4.36 -2.52 4.50
N GLU A 147 -4.19 -1.65 3.48
CA GLU A 147 -4.46 -2.01 2.08
C GLU A 147 -3.64 -3.24 1.66
N ALA A 148 -2.34 -3.24 1.94
CA ALA A 148 -1.48 -4.38 1.63
C ALA A 148 -1.88 -5.65 2.38
N ILE A 149 -2.24 -5.56 3.67
CA ILE A 149 -2.62 -6.74 4.46
C ILE A 149 -3.95 -7.32 3.96
N VAL A 150 -4.92 -6.47 3.62
CA VAL A 150 -6.18 -6.93 3.00
C VAL A 150 -5.89 -7.61 1.67
N SER A 151 -5.10 -6.99 0.79
CA SER A 151 -4.71 -7.61 -0.49
C SER A 151 -3.98 -8.95 -0.28
N THR A 152 -3.13 -9.04 0.74
CA THR A 152 -2.42 -10.28 1.10
C THR A 152 -3.40 -11.36 1.57
N PHE A 153 -4.39 -11.00 2.38
CA PHE A 153 -5.44 -11.93 2.82
C PHE A 153 -6.27 -12.46 1.64
N LEU A 154 -6.68 -11.57 0.73
CA LEU A 154 -7.43 -11.96 -0.47
C LEU A 154 -6.59 -12.85 -1.40
N LEU A 155 -5.33 -12.50 -1.64
CA LEU A 155 -4.40 -13.33 -2.40
C LEU A 155 -4.18 -14.70 -1.73
N SER A 156 -4.10 -14.74 -0.40
CA SER A 156 -4.02 -15.98 0.36
C SER A 156 -5.26 -16.86 0.12
N LYS A 157 -6.47 -16.28 0.11
CA LYS A 157 -7.72 -16.98 -0.25
C LYS A 157 -7.70 -17.50 -1.69
N HIS A 158 -7.22 -16.70 -2.64
CA HIS A 158 -7.09 -17.10 -4.04
C HIS A 158 -6.17 -18.32 -4.23
N HIS A 159 -5.13 -18.43 -3.40
CA HIS A 159 -4.24 -19.59 -3.35
C HIS A 159 -4.74 -20.75 -2.50
N GLY A 160 -5.98 -20.68 -1.97
CA GLY A 160 -6.56 -21.73 -1.12
C GLY A 160 -5.93 -21.84 0.27
N GLN A 161 -5.29 -20.78 0.75
CA GLN A 161 -4.60 -20.72 2.04
C GLN A 161 -5.04 -19.52 2.88
N PRO A 162 -6.34 -19.37 3.20
CA PRO A 162 -6.82 -18.27 4.03
C PRO A 162 -6.02 -18.18 5.32
N ASP A 163 -5.74 -16.94 5.75
CA ASP A 163 -4.85 -16.67 6.87
C ASP A 163 -5.56 -15.73 7.87
N GLU A 164 -6.12 -16.32 8.92
CA GLU A 164 -6.89 -15.57 9.92
C GLU A 164 -6.02 -14.58 10.71
N THR A 165 -4.69 -14.77 10.73
CA THR A 165 -3.79 -13.80 11.37
C THR A 165 -3.78 -12.48 10.60
N LEU A 166 -3.75 -12.54 9.26
CA LEU A 166 -3.88 -11.36 8.40
C LEU A 166 -5.23 -10.69 8.56
N ARG A 167 -6.30 -11.49 8.68
CA ARG A 167 -7.65 -10.98 8.89
C ARG A 167 -7.76 -10.21 10.21
N ALA A 168 -7.25 -10.78 11.30
CA ALA A 168 -7.24 -10.14 12.61
C ALA A 168 -6.40 -8.85 12.60
N GLN A 169 -5.21 -8.90 12.00
CA GLN A 169 -4.31 -7.76 11.84
C GLN A 169 -4.98 -6.60 11.10
N ALA A 170 -5.60 -6.88 9.94
CA ALA A 170 -6.35 -5.89 9.17
C ALA A 170 -7.54 -5.34 9.95
N THR A 171 -8.32 -6.22 10.61
CA THR A 171 -9.50 -5.81 11.40
C THR A 171 -9.14 -4.82 12.50
N ALA A 172 -8.04 -5.07 13.24
CA ALA A 172 -7.56 -4.17 14.27
C ALA A 172 -7.20 -2.77 13.72
N ALA A 173 -6.58 -2.73 12.54
CA ALA A 173 -6.22 -1.48 11.88
C ALA A 173 -7.42 -0.72 11.32
N LEU A 174 -8.40 -1.43 10.75
CA LEU A 174 -9.65 -0.83 10.27
C LEU A 174 -10.44 -0.20 11.42
N GLU A 175 -10.47 -0.87 12.58
CA GLU A 175 -11.07 -0.31 13.78
C GLU A 175 -10.32 0.94 14.27
N ALA A 176 -8.99 0.97 14.14
CA ALA A 176 -8.18 2.15 14.44
C ALA A 176 -8.52 3.35 13.52
N LEU A 177 -8.59 3.13 12.21
CA LEU A 177 -9.00 4.16 11.24
C LEU A 177 -10.42 4.67 11.51
N ARG A 178 -11.34 3.78 11.88
CA ARG A 178 -12.72 4.15 12.25
C ARG A 178 -12.74 5.02 13.52
N ARG A 179 -11.89 4.73 14.51
CA ARG A 179 -11.77 5.57 15.71
C ARG A 179 -11.32 6.99 15.37
N ASP A 180 -10.41 7.13 14.41
CA ASP A 180 -9.86 8.43 13.98
C ASP A 180 -10.77 9.22 13.03
N GLN A 181 -11.85 8.62 12.54
CA GLN A 181 -12.84 9.31 11.74
C GLN A 181 -13.57 10.40 12.57
N LEU A 182 -13.60 11.61 12.03
CA LEU A 182 -14.35 12.74 12.54
C LEU A 182 -15.84 12.54 12.31
N ARG A 183 -16.61 12.72 13.37
CA ARG A 183 -18.05 12.50 13.50
C ARG A 183 -18.67 13.66 14.28
N PRO A 184 -20.00 13.82 14.29
CA PRO A 184 -20.64 14.92 15.01
C PRO A 184 -20.31 14.94 16.51
N ASP A 185 -20.03 13.79 17.12
CA ASP A 185 -19.73 13.63 18.54
C ASP A 185 -18.27 13.93 18.92
N ASN A 186 -17.33 13.94 17.97
CA ASN A 186 -15.89 14.15 18.25
C ASN A 186 -15.23 15.31 17.46
N SER A 187 -16.00 16.04 16.65
CA SER A 187 -15.49 17.12 15.78
C SER A 187 -15.59 18.53 16.40
N TYR A 188 -15.73 18.63 17.73
CA TYR A 188 -15.93 19.90 18.45
C TYR A 188 -14.74 20.87 18.36
N LEU A 189 -13.53 20.39 18.02
CA LEU A 189 -12.35 21.23 17.77
C LEU A 189 -12.27 21.78 16.34
N ALA A 190 -13.10 21.29 15.42
CA ALA A 190 -13.12 21.79 14.04
C ALA A 190 -13.87 23.13 13.97
N ARG A 191 -13.28 24.13 13.30
CA ARG A 191 -13.95 25.43 13.06
C ARG A 191 -15.29 25.29 12.34
N ASN A 192 -15.44 24.26 11.50
CA ASN A 192 -16.70 23.90 10.85
C ASN A 192 -16.92 22.37 10.94
N PRO A 193 -17.54 21.88 12.03
CA PRO A 193 -17.69 20.44 12.28
C PRO A 193 -18.45 19.70 11.17
N ARG A 194 -19.47 20.33 10.57
CA ARG A 194 -20.24 19.74 9.46
C ARG A 194 -19.38 19.47 8.23
N ARG A 195 -18.41 20.34 7.92
CA ARG A 195 -17.50 20.16 6.78
C ARG A 195 -16.37 19.16 7.07
N ALA A 196 -16.08 18.89 8.33
CA ALA A 196 -15.06 17.94 8.74
C ALA A 196 -15.60 16.50 8.87
N ASN A 197 -16.92 16.33 8.85
CA ASN A 197 -17.58 15.04 9.03
C ASN A 197 -17.10 13.99 8.01
N GLY A 198 -16.75 12.80 8.49
CA GLY A 198 -16.19 11.71 7.71
C GLY A 198 -14.69 11.84 7.44
N GLY A 199 -14.08 12.99 7.73
CA GLY A 199 -12.65 13.22 7.61
C GLY A 199 -11.85 12.32 8.54
N ILE A 200 -10.65 11.91 8.13
CA ILE A 200 -9.70 11.17 8.99
C ILE A 200 -8.49 12.07 9.15
N ARG A 201 -8.23 12.46 10.40
CA ARG A 201 -7.08 13.30 10.76
C ARG A 201 -5.78 12.53 10.57
N ARG A 202 -4.69 13.25 10.36
CA ARG A 202 -3.36 12.66 10.23
C ARG A 202 -2.97 11.80 11.45
N SER A 203 -3.18 12.30 12.66
CA SER A 203 -2.91 11.57 13.90
C SER A 203 -3.66 12.18 15.08
N LEU A 204 -3.53 11.60 16.28
CA LEU A 204 -4.12 12.16 17.50
C LEU A 204 -3.64 13.57 17.83
N VAL A 205 -2.44 13.96 17.38
CA VAL A 205 -1.82 15.27 17.70
C VAL A 205 -1.71 16.19 16.49
N GLN A 206 -1.92 15.68 15.27
CA GLN A 206 -1.92 16.46 14.03
C GLN A 206 -3.28 16.37 13.36
N GLN A 207 -3.99 17.50 13.35
CA GLN A 207 -5.40 17.56 12.94
C GLN A 207 -5.59 17.86 11.44
N ASP A 208 -4.52 17.94 10.64
CA ASP A 208 -4.67 18.15 9.21
C ASP A 208 -5.28 16.93 8.54
N ILE A 209 -6.15 17.20 7.57
CA ILE A 209 -6.83 16.19 6.76
C ILE A 209 -6.39 16.43 5.33
N ARG A 210 -5.80 15.42 4.71
CA ARG A 210 -5.39 15.47 3.31
C ARG A 210 -6.16 14.43 2.49
N VAL A 211 -6.38 14.77 1.22
CA VAL A 211 -7.15 13.91 0.31
C VAL A 211 -6.49 12.55 0.10
N ASP A 212 -5.15 12.49 0.10
CA ASP A 212 -4.42 11.22 0.00
C ASP A 212 -4.64 10.33 1.23
N PHE A 213 -4.71 10.91 2.44
CA PHE A 213 -4.97 10.13 3.66
C PHE A 213 -6.35 9.48 3.62
N LEU A 214 -7.33 10.25 3.13
CA LEU A 214 -8.69 9.77 2.92
C LEU A 214 -8.76 8.70 1.84
N GLN A 215 -8.05 8.86 0.73
CA GLN A 215 -8.04 7.86 -0.34
C GLN A 215 -7.53 6.51 0.16
N HIS A 216 -6.38 6.48 0.84
CA HIS A 216 -5.85 5.24 1.43
C HIS A 216 -6.83 4.65 2.45
N SER A 217 -7.42 5.49 3.31
CA SER A 217 -8.37 5.02 4.33
C SER A 217 -9.65 4.46 3.72
N ILE A 218 -10.19 5.09 2.68
CA ILE A 218 -11.37 4.61 1.95
C ILE A 218 -11.04 3.26 1.31
N SER A 219 -9.90 3.15 0.63
CA SER A 219 -9.44 1.93 -0.02
C SER A 219 -9.30 0.78 1.00
N ALA A 220 -8.64 1.02 2.14
CA ALA A 220 -8.54 0.06 3.22
C ALA A 220 -9.92 -0.36 3.77
N LEU A 221 -10.80 0.61 4.08
CA LEU A 221 -12.15 0.34 4.61
C LEU A 221 -13.03 -0.43 3.63
N LEU A 222 -12.98 -0.12 2.34
CA LEU A 222 -13.68 -0.87 1.29
C LEU A 222 -13.12 -2.29 1.16
N GLY A 223 -11.80 -2.44 1.23
CA GLY A 223 -11.14 -3.75 1.29
C GLY A 223 -11.60 -4.57 2.51
N GLY A 224 -11.80 -3.91 3.65
CA GLY A 224 -12.30 -4.51 4.89
C GLY A 224 -13.65 -5.21 4.75
N ALA A 225 -14.51 -4.79 3.81
CA ALA A 225 -15.79 -5.44 3.54
C ALA A 225 -15.65 -6.87 2.96
N GLN A 226 -14.43 -7.26 2.56
CA GLN A 226 -14.12 -8.57 1.95
C GLN A 226 -13.43 -9.55 2.92
N LEU A 227 -13.19 -9.13 4.16
CA LEU A 227 -12.53 -9.92 5.21
C LEU A 227 -13.41 -11.03 5.77
#